data_AF-A0AAV3BIN1-F1
#
_entry.id   AF-A0AAV3BIN1-F1
#
_cell.length_a   1.000
_cell.length_b   1.000
_cell.length_c   1.000
_cell.angle_alpha   90.00
_cell.angle_beta   90.00
_cell.angle_gamma   90.00
#
_symmetry.space_group_name_H-M   'P 1'
#
loop_
_entity.id
_entity.type
_entity.pdbx_description
1 polymer ?
#
loop_
_entity_poly.entity_id
_entity_poly.type
_entity_poly.pdbx_seq_one_letter_code
_entity_poly.pdbx_strand_id
1 'polypeptide(L)' 'MKHPFSTRLAAVQHYLSGKATLRETARQFSVGKSPLTRWIRAFRRQGEAGLEHHLSRTYTPEFRLCVVRVNDG' A
#
# COMPACT_ATOMS: atom_id res chain seq x y z
N MET A 1 -12.89 -7.71 4.11
CA MET A 1 -11.83 -6.96 4.81
C MET A 1 -11.37 -5.80 3.92
N LYS A 2 -11.51 -4.55 4.38
CA LYS A 2 -11.03 -3.36 3.66
C LYS A 2 -9.58 -3.11 4.10
N HIS A 3 -8.61 -3.24 3.20
CA HIS A 3 -7.23 -2.83 3.50
C HIS A 3 -7.12 -1.31 3.35
N PRO A 4 -6.77 -0.57 4.42
CA PRO A 4 -6.61 0.87 4.34
C PRO A 4 -5.48 1.25 3.37
N PHE A 5 -5.54 2.47 2.83
CA PHE A 5 -4.53 2.99 1.90
C PHE A 5 -3.11 2.82 2.46
N SER A 6 -2.95 3.12 3.75
CA SER A 6 -1.71 2.98 4.51
C SER A 6 -1.11 1.57 4.44
N THR A 7 -1.93 0.51 4.58
CA THR A 7 -1.44 -0.88 4.48
C THR A 7 -0.93 -1.20 3.08
N ARG A 8 -1.60 -0.69 2.04
CA ARG A 8 -1.19 -0.92 0.64
C ARG A 8 0.08 -0.17 0.29
N LEU A 9 0.16 1.10 0.71
CA LEU A 9 1.33 1.93 0.52
C LEU A 9 2.53 1.31 1.24
N ALA A 10 2.37 0.93 2.52
CA ALA A 10 3.40 0.26 3.29
C ALA A 10 3.85 -1.07 2.64
N ALA A 11 2.93 -1.88 2.11
CA ALA A 11 3.28 -3.11 1.41
C ALA A 11 4.09 -2.85 0.13
N VAL A 12 3.66 -1.89 -0.70
CA VAL A 12 4.38 -1.53 -1.93
C VAL A 12 5.75 -0.94 -1.60
N GLN A 13 5.83 -0.05 -0.61
CA GLN A 13 7.08 0.60 -0.21
C GLN A 13 8.05 -0.38 0.43
N HIS A 14 7.56 -1.36 1.20
CA HIS A 14 8.37 -2.46 1.73
C HIS A 14 8.95 -3.32 0.61
N TYR A 15 8.15 -3.65 -0.41
CA TYR A 15 8.64 -4.37 -1.60
C TYR A 15 9.68 -3.53 -2.38
N LEU A 16 9.44 -2.24 -2.56
CA LEU A 16 10.35 -1.33 -3.26
C LEU A 16 11.65 -1.05 -2.49
N SER A 17 11.65 -1.20 -1.16
CA SER A 17 12.87 -1.13 -0.34
C SER A 17 13.86 -2.25 -0.67
N GLY A 18 13.47 -3.26 -1.45
CA GLY A 18 14.33 -4.37 -1.87
C GLY A 18 14.62 -5.40 -0.77
N LYS A 19 14.01 -5.24 0.40
CA LYS A 19 14.26 -6.06 1.60
C LYS A 19 13.42 -7.35 1.66
N ALA A 20 12.41 -7.48 0.81
CA ALA A 20 11.49 -8.61 0.84
C ALA A 20 10.97 -8.96 -0.55
N THR A 21 10.73 -10.25 -0.78
CA THR A 21 10.07 -10.71 -2.00
C THR A 21 8.58 -10.38 -1.99
N LEU A 22 7.93 -10.47 -3.15
CA LEU A 22 6.49 -10.25 -3.30
C LEU A 22 5.67 -11.23 -2.43
N ARG A 23 6.19 -12.45 -2.21
CA ARG A 23 5.57 -13.46 -1.34
C ARG A 23 5.71 -13.10 0.14
N GLU A 24 6.88 -12.65 0.57
CA GLU A 24 7.13 -12.27 1.96
C GLU A 24 6.35 -11.03 2.33
N THR A 25 6.35 -10.02 1.46
CA THR A 25 5.54 -8.81 1.59
C THR A 25 4.05 -9.17 1.66
N ALA A 26 3.56 -10.03 0.76
CA ALA A 26 2.17 -10.48 0.80
C ALA A 26 1.80 -11.14 2.14
N ARG A 27 2.68 -12.00 2.66
CA ARG A 27 2.48 -12.68 3.95
C ARG A 27 2.54 -11.71 5.14
N GLN A 28 3.48 -10.76 5.12
CA GLN A 28 3.69 -9.81 6.21
C GLN A 28 2.50 -8.85 6.37
N PHE A 29 1.92 -8.43 5.25
CA PHE A 29 0.75 -7.54 5.26
C PHE A 29 -0.59 -8.30 5.22
N SER A 30 -0.57 -9.64 5.26
CA SER A 30 -1.75 -10.50 5.12
C SER A 30 -2.59 -10.13 3.89
N VAL A 31 -1.92 -9.83 2.77
CA VAL A 31 -2.54 -9.47 1.49
C VAL A 31 -2.28 -10.57 0.46
N GLY A 32 -3.18 -10.68 -0.52
CA GLY A 32 -2.94 -11.58 -1.65
C GLY A 32 -1.79 -11.11 -2.56
N LYS A 33 -1.12 -12.05 -3.23
CA LYS A 33 -0.10 -11.72 -4.24
C LYS A 33 -0.70 -10.92 -5.42
N SER A 34 -1.91 -11.26 -5.84
CA SER A 34 -2.63 -10.61 -6.93
C SER A 34 -2.92 -9.12 -6.67
N PRO A 35 -3.53 -8.73 -5.53
CA PRO A 35 -3.71 -7.31 -5.22
C PRO A 35 -2.38 -6.58 -5.01
N LEU A 36 -1.38 -7.19 -4.36
CA LEU A 36 -0.06 -6.59 -4.19
C LEU A 36 0.62 -6.28 -5.54
N THR A 37 0.55 -7.21 -6.50
CA THR A 37 1.09 -6.99 -7.85
C THR A 37 0.38 -5.84 -8.57
N ARG A 38 -0.94 -5.73 -8.41
CA ARG A 38 -1.72 -4.61 -8.97
C ARG A 38 -1.30 -3.29 -8.35
N TRP A 39 -1.11 -3.24 -7.03
CA TRP A 39 -0.65 -2.04 -6.32
C TRP A 39 0.74 -1.61 -6.77
N ILE A 40 1.69 -2.54 -6.89
CA ILE A 40 3.04 -2.25 -7.41
C ILE A 40 2.97 -1.68 -8.83
N ARG A 41 2.15 -2.27 -9.71
CA ARG A 41 1.96 -1.77 -11.08
C ARG A 41 1.33 -0.38 -11.12
N ALA A 42 0.34 -0.12 -10.28
CA ALA A 42 -0.30 1.17 -10.18
C ALA A 42 0.68 2.23 -9.66
N PHE A 43 1.45 1.89 -8.63
CA PHE A 43 2.50 2.74 -8.07
C PHE A 43 3.60 3.05 -9.09
N ARG A 44 4.04 2.08 -9.89
CA ARG A 44 5.02 2.33 -10.96
C ARG A 44 4.49 3.20 -12.11
N ARG A 45 3.17 3.25 -12.31
CA ARG A 45 2.55 4.04 -13.39
C ARG A 45 2.20 5.46 -12.95
N GLN A 46 1.70 5.63 -11.73
CA GLN A 46 1.07 6.87 -11.26
C GLN A 46 1.55 7.28 -9.85
N GLY A 47 2.54 6.58 -9.29
CA GLY A 47 2.95 6.78 -7.90
C GLY A 47 1.82 6.46 -6.91
N GLU A 48 1.79 7.18 -5.81
CA GLU A 48 0.80 7.02 -4.74
C GLU A 48 -0.65 7.23 -5.22
N ALA A 49 -0.87 8.11 -6.21
CA ALA A 49 -2.18 8.34 -6.81
C ALA A 49 -2.78 7.08 -7.46
N GLY A 50 -1.93 6.18 -7.97
CA GLY A 50 -2.37 4.89 -8.51
C GLY A 50 -2.92 3.94 -7.44
N LEU A 51 -2.52 4.11 -6.18
CA LEU A 51 -3.03 3.34 -5.04
C LEU A 51 -4.33 3.94 -4.48
N GLU A 52 -4.53 5.25 -4.63
CA GLU A 52 -5.75 5.97 -4.25
C GLU A 52 -6.93 5.65 -5.17
N HIS A 53 -6.72 5.51 -6.48
CA HIS A 53 -7.82 5.32 -7.43
C HIS A 53 -8.60 4.00 -7.23
N HIS A 54 -8.03 3.03 -6.51
CA HIS A 54 -8.70 1.78 -6.12
C HIS A 54 -9.59 1.90 -4.86
N LEU A 55 -9.59 3.06 -4.18
CA LEU A 55 -10.42 3.38 -3.01
C LEU A 55 -11.67 4.19 -3.37
N SER A 56 -11.65 4.87 -4.50
CA SER A 56 -12.57 5.97 -4.84
C SER A 56 -14.04 5.57 -5.02
N ARG A 57 -14.37 4.27 -5.03
CA ARG A 57 -15.77 3.82 -5.02
C ARG A 57 -16.36 3.59 -3.62
N THR A 58 -15.57 3.69 -2.56
CA THR A 58 -16.08 3.49 -1.18
C THR A 58 -15.36 4.31 -0.11
N TYR A 59 -14.46 5.22 -0.49
CA TYR A 59 -13.71 6.07 0.43
C TYR A 59 -14.43 7.40 0.57
N THR A 60 -15.32 7.44 1.55
CA THR A 60 -15.91 8.67 2.07
C THR A 60 -14.80 9.57 2.66
N PRO A 61 -14.95 10.89 2.59
CA PRO A 61 -13.88 11.90 2.74
C PRO A 61 -13.28 12.06 4.15
N GLU A 62 -13.52 11.13 5.07
CA GLU A 62 -13.28 11.33 6.51
C GLU A 62 -11.88 10.88 6.96
N PHE A 63 -11.13 10.17 6.11
CA PHE A 63 -9.92 9.51 6.57
C PHE A 63 -8.66 10.29 6.16
N ARG A 64 -8.44 11.39 6.88
CA ARG A 64 -7.22 12.22 6.91
C ARG A 64 -6.25 11.84 8.05
N LEU A 65 -6.31 10.62 8.59
CA LEU A 65 -5.52 10.30 9.78
C LEU A 65 -4.14 9.69 9.46
N CYS A 66 -3.16 10.57 9.65
CA CYS A 66 -1.77 10.32 10.04
C CYS A 66 -0.82 9.73 9.00
N VAL A 67 -0.35 10.63 8.15
CA VAL A 67 1.06 10.82 7.78
C VAL A 67 1.98 10.57 8.98
N VAL A 68 2.94 9.66 8.76
CA VAL A 68 4.35 9.64 9.21
C VAL A 68 4.62 9.95 10.69
N ARG A 69 5.06 8.93 11.42
CA ARG A 69 6.08 9.12 12.46
C ARG A 69 7.23 8.15 12.20
N VAL A 70 8.22 8.67 11.46
CA VAL A 70 9.62 8.29 11.65
C VAL A 70 10.07 9.02 12.91
N ASN A 71 10.57 8.27 13.89
CA ASN A 71 11.40 8.72 15.02
C ASN A 71 12.06 7.40 15.46
N ASP A 72 13.22 6.98 14.94
CA ASP A 72 14.56 7.55 15.10
C ASP A 72 14.79 8.18 16.48
N GLY A 73 15.68 7.55 17.27
CA GLY A 73 16.13 8.01 18.58
C GLY A 73 15.59 7.21 19.76
#